data_AF-A0A9C9FA59-F1
#
_entry.id   AF-A0A9C9FA59-F1
#
_cell.length_a   1.000
_cell.length_b   1.000
_cell.length_c   1.000
_cell.angle_alpha   90.00
_cell.angle_beta   90.00
_cell.angle_gamma   90.00
#
_symmetry.space_group_name_H-M   'P 1'
#
loop_
_entity.id
_entity.type
_entity.pdbx_description
1 polymer ?
#
loop_
_entity_poly.entity_id
_entity_poly.type
_entity_poly.pdbx_seq_one_letter_code
_entity_poly.pdbx_strand_id
1 'polypeptide(L)'
;MNELILHLCKEILSLAEAQKEAVLEEKFDEVIELQEKRQLIIEKIQKFDSAESSGGHFDVSEGKYGLAKEEFSRKMNVAVEKTLSIDREIQGIIQQEQHSLIDGMETVQKLKKAFCRGVGFRKTGRKLNVNA
;
A
#
# COMPACT_ATOMS: atom_id res chain seq x y z
N MET A 1 -23.34 13.50 -14.68
CA MET A 1 -22.40 13.62 -13.56
C MET A 1 -22.21 12.29 -12.83
N ASN A 2 -23.29 11.63 -12.40
CA ASN A 2 -23.25 10.26 -11.86
C ASN A 2 -22.41 9.27 -12.70
N GLU A 3 -22.69 9.13 -14.00
CA GLU A 3 -21.93 8.21 -14.86
C GLU A 3 -20.42 8.49 -14.90
N LEU A 4 -20.03 9.76 -14.84
CA LEU A 4 -18.62 10.17 -14.76
C LEU A 4 -17.99 9.73 -13.44
N ILE A 5 -18.67 9.97 -12.31
CA ILE A 5 -18.19 9.54 -10.99
C ILE A 5 -18.02 8.01 -10.94
N LEU A 6 -19.01 7.26 -11.42
CA LEU A 6 -18.90 5.80 -11.47
C LEU A 6 -17.77 5.34 -12.38
N HIS A 7 -17.52 6.03 -13.49
CA HIS A 7 -16.37 5.76 -14.34
C HIS A 7 -15.05 5.97 -13.58
N LEU A 8 -14.91 7.09 -12.87
CA LEU A 8 -13.71 7.38 -12.06
C LEU A 8 -13.51 6.35 -10.93
N CYS A 9 -14.59 5.90 -10.27
CA CYS A 9 -14.49 4.81 -9.27
C CYS A 9 -14.03 3.49 -9.89
N LYS A 10 -14.46 3.16 -11.11
CA LYS A 10 -14.00 1.96 -11.83
C LYS A 10 -12.54 2.10 -12.27
N GLU A 11 -12.12 3.30 -12.68
CA GLU A 11 -10.73 3.59 -13.02
C GLU A 11 -9.82 3.42 -11.80
N ILE A 12 -10.22 3.96 -10.63
CA ILE A 12 -9.50 3.73 -9.36
C ILE A 12 -9.39 2.23 -9.06
N LEU A 13 -10.48 1.47 -9.21
CA LEU A 13 -10.47 0.02 -8.98
C LEU A 13 -9.47 -0.68 -9.90
N SER A 14 -9.49 -0.37 -11.21
CA SER A 14 -8.55 -0.96 -12.17
C SER A 14 -7.09 -0.62 -11.85
N LEU A 15 -6.82 0.61 -11.41
CA LEU A 15 -5.49 1.01 -10.97
C LEU A 15 -5.07 0.30 -9.67
N ALA A 16 -6.01 0.04 -8.75
CA ALA A 16 -5.72 -0.73 -7.53
C ALA A 16 -5.36 -2.18 -7.86
N GLU A 17 -6.09 -2.81 -8.78
CA GLU A 17 -5.78 -4.16 -9.29
C GLU A 17 -4.38 -4.20 -9.92
N ALA A 18 -4.05 -3.24 -10.79
CA ALA A 18 -2.72 -3.14 -11.40
C ALA A 18 -1.62 -2.89 -10.36
N GLN A 19 -1.88 -2.04 -9.35
CA GLN A 19 -0.92 -1.74 -8.30
C GLN A 19 -0.63 -2.97 -7.44
N LYS A 20 -1.64 -3.80 -7.17
CA LYS A 20 -1.46 -5.08 -6.47
C LYS A 20 -0.54 -6.01 -7.25
N GLU A 21 -0.76 -6.16 -8.56
CA GLU A 21 0.13 -6.99 -9.39
C GLU A 21 1.56 -6.44 -9.40
N ALA A 22 1.73 -5.12 -9.53
CA ALA A 22 3.06 -4.51 -9.45
C ALA A 22 3.75 -4.75 -8.10
N VAL A 23 3.00 -4.79 -6.98
CA VAL A 23 3.54 -5.17 -5.65
C VAL A 23 4.01 -6.63 -5.66
N LEU A 24 3.20 -7.54 -6.20
CA LEU A 24 3.55 -8.97 -6.27
C LEU A 24 4.75 -9.24 -7.19
N GLU A 25 4.94 -8.41 -8.21
CA GLU A 25 6.08 -8.47 -9.13
C GLU A 25 7.29 -7.63 -8.66
N GLU A 26 7.24 -7.06 -7.45
CA GLU A 26 8.30 -6.23 -6.85
C GLU A 26 8.70 -5.00 -7.69
N LYS A 27 7.78 -4.50 -8.54
CA LYS A 27 7.99 -3.32 -9.40
C LYS A 27 7.67 -2.03 -8.65
N PHE A 28 8.49 -1.69 -7.65
CA PHE A 28 8.17 -0.60 -6.72
C PHE A 28 8.02 0.79 -7.36
N ASP A 29 8.77 1.10 -8.42
CA ASP A 29 8.60 2.37 -9.14
C ASP A 29 7.19 2.47 -9.76
N GLU A 30 6.72 1.38 -10.37
CA GLU A 30 5.37 1.28 -10.95
C GLU A 30 4.29 1.37 -9.86
N VAL A 31 4.52 0.77 -8.68
CA VAL A 31 3.60 0.87 -7.54
C VAL A 31 3.38 2.32 -7.11
N ILE A 32 4.45 3.12 -7.07
CA ILE A 32 4.38 4.54 -6.71
C ILE A 32 3.65 5.33 -7.80
N GLU A 33 3.99 5.13 -9.08
CA GLU A 33 3.30 5.81 -10.19
C GLU A 33 1.79 5.52 -10.22
N LEU A 34 1.41 4.27 -9.95
CA LEU A 34 -0.01 3.87 -9.88
C LEU A 34 -0.71 4.52 -8.68
N GLN A 35 -0.05 4.61 -7.53
CA GLN A 35 -0.58 5.32 -6.35
C GLN A 35 -0.85 6.79 -6.65
N GLU A 36 0.09 7.47 -7.31
CA GLU A 36 -0.05 8.89 -7.68
C GLU A 36 -1.23 9.10 -8.64
N LYS A 37 -1.38 8.24 -9.65
CA LYS A 37 -2.53 8.27 -10.58
C LYS A 37 -3.86 8.10 -9.84
N ARG A 38 -3.94 7.14 -8.91
CA ARG A 38 -5.14 6.94 -8.08
C ARG A 38 -5.47 8.17 -7.24
N GLN A 39 -4.45 8.77 -6.62
CA GLN A 39 -4.61 9.96 -5.78
C GLN A 39 -5.17 11.15 -6.58
N LEU A 40 -4.67 11.38 -7.80
CA LEU A 40 -5.17 12.44 -8.68
C LEU A 40 -6.66 12.26 -9.03
N ILE A 41 -7.11 11.02 -9.23
CA ILE A 41 -8.52 10.73 -9.51
C ILE A 41 -9.39 10.97 -8.27
N ILE A 42 -8.92 10.55 -7.09
CA ILE A 42 -9.61 10.77 -5.81
C ILE A 42 -9.79 12.28 -5.56
N GLU A 43 -8.74 13.07 -5.76
CA GLU A 43 -8.81 14.53 -5.63
C GLU A 43 -9.80 15.16 -6.63
N LYS A 44 -9.88 14.61 -7.85
CA LYS A 44 -10.86 15.06 -8.85
C LYS A 44 -12.30 14.78 -8.40
N ILE A 45 -12.56 13.59 -7.83
CA ILE A 45 -13.88 13.25 -7.27
C ILE A 45 -14.23 14.19 -6.10
N GLN A 46 -13.30 14.44 -5.19
CA GLN A 46 -13.50 15.34 -4.05
C GLN A 46 -13.79 16.79 -4.49
N LYS A 47 -13.12 17.26 -5.54
CA LYS A 47 -13.40 18.58 -6.14
C LYS A 47 -14.81 18.67 -6.72
N PHE A 48 -15.32 17.60 -7.34
CA PHE A 48 -16.69 17.57 -7.83
C PHE A 48 -17.70 17.64 -6.69
N ASP A 49 -17.47 16.94 -5.59
CA ASP A 49 -18.36 16.98 -4.43
C ASP A 49 -18.35 18.36 -3.72
N SER A 50 -17.18 19.00 -3.65
CA SER A 50 -17.01 20.28 -2.95
C SER A 50 -17.52 21.51 -3.75
N ALA A 51 -17.70 21.38 -5.06
CA ALA A 51 -18.09 22.50 -5.93
C ALA A 51 -19.60 22.83 -5.88
N GLU A 52 -20.43 21.96 -5.30
CA GLU A 52 -21.88 22.16 -5.17
C GLU A 52 -22.23 22.73 -3.79
N SER A 53 -22.38 24.06 -3.71
CA SER A 53 -22.59 24.86 -2.49
C SER A 53 -23.93 24.63 -1.75
N SER A 54 -24.72 23.61 -2.07
CA SER A 54 -26.00 23.33 -1.41
C SER A 54 -26.36 21.84 -1.49
N GLY A 55 -25.86 21.05 -0.54
CA GLY A 55 -26.08 19.61 -0.48
C GLY A 55 -25.33 18.89 -1.59
N GLY A 56 -24.10 18.44 -1.31
CA GLY A 56 -23.24 17.79 -2.30
C GLY A 56 -23.93 16.63 -3.04
N HIS A 57 -23.38 16.21 -4.17
CA HIS A 57 -23.97 15.20 -5.04
C HIS A 57 -24.20 13.84 -4.34
N PHE A 58 -23.52 13.63 -3.20
CA PHE A 58 -23.63 12.46 -2.33
C PHE A 58 -24.39 12.72 -1.02
N ASP A 59 -25.08 13.85 -0.86
CA ASP A 59 -25.93 14.11 0.31
C ASP A 59 -27.00 13.00 0.41
N VAL A 60 -26.89 12.20 1.48
CA VAL A 60 -27.72 11.02 1.76
C VAL A 60 -28.90 11.38 2.69
N SER A 61 -29.32 12.64 2.75
CA SER A 61 -30.54 13.01 3.48
C SER A 61 -31.74 12.19 2.96
N GLU A 62 -32.43 11.52 3.89
CA GLU A 62 -33.35 10.38 3.73
C GLU A 62 -34.62 10.63 2.88
N GLY A 63 -34.48 11.05 1.64
CA GLY A 63 -35.56 11.12 0.65
C GLY A 63 -35.61 9.85 -0.17
N LYS A 64 -36.80 9.23 -0.30
CA LYS A 64 -37.06 8.08 -1.19
C LYS A 64 -36.38 8.29 -2.54
N TYR A 65 -35.28 7.57 -2.76
CA TYR A 65 -34.53 7.66 -4.00
C TYR A 65 -35.27 6.86 -5.09
N GLY A 66 -35.29 7.38 -6.31
CA GLY A 66 -35.75 6.59 -7.45
C GLY A 66 -34.81 5.39 -7.68
N LEU A 67 -35.34 4.29 -8.23
CA LEU A 67 -34.61 3.04 -8.50
C LEU A 67 -33.23 3.27 -9.19
N ALA A 68 -33.13 4.25 -10.08
CA ALA A 68 -31.87 4.59 -10.76
C ALA A 68 -30.78 5.16 -9.84
N LYS A 69 -31.13 5.94 -8.80
CA LYS A 69 -30.15 6.49 -7.84
C LYS A 69 -29.69 5.43 -6.85
N GLU A 70 -30.57 4.50 -6.46
CA GLU A 70 -30.20 3.33 -5.65
C GLU A 70 -29.26 2.40 -6.41
N GLU A 71 -29.56 2.10 -7.68
CA GLU A 71 -28.69 1.26 -8.50
C GLU A 71 -27.31 1.90 -8.72
N PHE A 72 -27.27 3.21 -8.95
CA PHE A 72 -26.04 3.98 -9.05
C PHE A 72 -25.19 3.89 -7.77
N SER A 73 -25.80 4.17 -6.61
CA SER A 73 -25.14 4.10 -5.30
C SER A 73 -24.58 2.70 -5.03
N ARG A 74 -25.36 1.66 -5.31
CA ARG A 74 -24.93 0.26 -5.18
C ARG A 74 -23.70 -0.04 -6.04
N LYS A 75 -23.70 0.35 -7.33
CA LYS A 75 -22.57 0.10 -8.24
C LYS A 75 -21.30 0.82 -7.78
N MET A 76 -21.44 2.04 -7.28
CA MET A 76 -20.34 2.83 -6.74
C MET A 76 -19.77 2.18 -5.48
N ASN A 77 -20.62 1.81 -4.52
CA ASN A 77 -20.20 1.16 -3.27
C ASN A 77 -19.45 -0.14 -3.55
N VAL A 78 -19.92 -0.96 -4.50
CA VAL A 78 -19.21 -2.18 -4.90
C VAL A 78 -17.79 -1.88 -5.41
N ALA A 79 -17.61 -0.83 -6.21
CA ALA A 79 -16.29 -0.45 -6.70
C ALA A 79 -15.36 0.03 -5.57
N VAL A 80 -15.90 0.83 -4.64
CA VAL A 80 -15.18 1.34 -3.47
C VAL A 80 -14.79 0.21 -2.52
N GLU A 81 -15.71 -0.69 -2.18
CA GLU A 81 -15.46 -1.82 -1.29
C GLU A 81 -14.36 -2.74 -1.85
N LYS A 82 -14.41 -3.03 -3.16
CA LYS A 82 -13.36 -3.82 -3.83
C LYS A 82 -12.00 -3.14 -3.78
N THR A 83 -11.97 -1.83 -4.08
CA THR A 83 -10.74 -1.03 -4.03
C THR A 83 -10.13 -1.10 -2.63
N LEU A 84 -10.93 -0.87 -1.59
CA LEU A 84 -10.48 -0.94 -0.19
C LEU A 84 -10.03 -2.34 0.23
N SER A 85 -10.65 -3.39 -0.31
CA SER A 85 -10.20 -4.77 -0.08
C SER A 85 -8.80 -4.98 -0.65
N ILE A 86 -8.55 -4.55 -1.88
CA ILE A 86 -7.25 -4.65 -2.54
C ILE A 86 -6.19 -3.85 -1.76
N ASP A 87 -6.53 -2.64 -1.30
CA ASP A 87 -5.61 -1.82 -0.51
C ASP A 87 -5.17 -2.51 0.80
N ARG A 88 -6.09 -3.22 1.46
CA ARG A 88 -5.77 -4.02 2.65
C ARG A 88 -4.86 -5.20 2.33
N GLU A 89 -5.05 -5.85 1.18
CA GLU A 89 -4.18 -6.94 0.73
C GLU A 89 -2.77 -6.43 0.42
N ILE A 90 -2.65 -5.31 -0.32
CA ILE A 90 -1.36 -4.64 -0.58
C ILE A 90 -0.66 -4.30 0.74
N GLN A 91 -1.39 -3.69 1.67
CA GLN A 91 -0.85 -3.34 2.99
C GLN A 91 -0.34 -4.59 3.73
N GLY A 92 -1.08 -5.70 3.67
CA GLY A 92 -0.66 -6.97 4.28
C GLY A 92 0.65 -7.50 3.69
N ILE A 93 0.81 -7.46 2.36
CA ILE A 93 2.03 -7.87 1.66
C ILE A 93 3.21 -6.99 2.10
N ILE A 94 3.05 -5.67 2.05
CA ILE A 94 4.11 -4.72 2.45
C ILE A 94 4.53 -4.94 3.90
N GLN A 95 3.55 -5.12 4.80
CA GLN A 95 3.85 -5.38 6.21
C GLN A 95 4.63 -6.68 6.38
N GLN A 96 4.24 -7.76 5.71
CA GLN A 96 4.95 -9.04 5.79
C GLN A 96 6.41 -8.90 5.33
N GLU A 97 6.66 -8.24 4.19
CA GLU A 97 8.01 -8.01 3.69
C GLU A 97 8.85 -7.13 4.63
N GLN A 98 8.26 -6.08 5.20
CA GLN A 98 8.94 -5.26 6.20
C GLN A 98 9.39 -6.06 7.42
N HIS A 99 8.55 -6.95 7.94
CA HIS A 99 8.92 -7.82 9.07
C HIS A 99 10.07 -8.77 8.69
N SER A 100 10.00 -9.39 7.52
CA SER A 100 11.06 -10.27 6.99
C SER A 100 12.41 -9.55 6.88
N LEU A 101 12.41 -8.33 6.34
CA LEU A 101 13.61 -7.49 6.22
C LEU A 101 14.19 -7.10 7.59
N ILE A 102 13.34 -6.72 8.55
CA ILE A 102 13.77 -6.40 9.92
C ILE A 102 14.47 -7.60 10.56
N ASP A 103 13.85 -8.78 10.51
CA ASP A 103 14.40 -10.02 11.07
C ASP A 103 15.74 -10.41 10.42
N GLY A 104 15.82 -10.25 9.09
CA GLY A 104 17.04 -10.45 8.32
C GLY A 104 18.16 -9.50 8.76
N MET A 105 17.86 -8.21 8.89
CA MET A 105 18.81 -7.19 9.36
C MET A 105 19.30 -7.46 10.78
N GLU A 106 18.41 -7.88 11.70
CA GLU A 106 18.80 -8.26 13.05
C GLU A 106 19.78 -9.44 13.05
N THR A 107 19.53 -10.43 12.20
CA THR A 107 20.38 -11.61 12.06
C THR A 107 21.77 -11.21 11.55
N VAL A 108 21.83 -10.37 10.51
CA VAL A 108 23.08 -9.80 10.00
C VAL A 108 23.83 -9.04 11.10
N GLN A 109 23.12 -8.27 11.93
CA GLN A 109 23.72 -7.53 13.03
C GLN A 109 24.27 -8.47 14.13
N LYS A 110 23.56 -9.56 14.46
CA LYS A 110 24.02 -10.60 15.39
C LYS A 110 25.28 -11.29 14.86
N LEU A 111 25.31 -11.67 13.58
CA LEU A 111 26.47 -12.25 12.91
C LEU A 111 27.67 -11.31 12.92
N LYS A 112 27.47 -10.02 12.59
CA LYS A 112 28.51 -8.99 12.68
C LYS A 112 29.10 -8.92 14.08
N LYS A 113 28.26 -8.88 15.13
CA LYS A 113 28.71 -8.84 16.54
C LYS A 113 29.55 -10.07 16.89
N ALA A 114 29.11 -11.27 16.48
CA ALA A 114 29.84 -12.51 16.74
C ALA A 114 31.20 -12.53 16.04
N PHE A 115 31.25 -12.15 14.75
CA PHE A 115 32.47 -12.09 13.98
C PHE A 115 33.47 -11.09 14.59
N CYS A 116 33.05 -9.86 14.89
CA CYS A 116 33.90 -8.84 15.50
C CYS A 116 34.40 -9.23 16.90
N ARG A 117 33.61 -9.98 17.69
CA ARG A 117 34.07 -10.53 18.98
C ARG A 117 35.13 -11.62 18.80
N GLY A 118 35.08 -12.39 17.72
CA GLY A 118 36.10 -13.39 17.35
C GLY A 118 37.46 -12.79 16.96
N VAL A 119 37.49 -11.57 16.43
CA VAL A 119 38.74 -10.88 16.06
C VAL A 119 39.45 -10.26 17.29
N GLY A 120 38.72 -10.01 18.38
CA GLY A 120 39.27 -9.43 19.62
C GLY A 120 40.04 -10.41 20.53
N PHE A 121 39.95 -11.73 20.29
CA PHE A 121 40.49 -12.77 21.19
C PHE A 121 41.66 -13.60 20.62
N ARG A 122 42.41 -13.05 19.65
CA ARG A 122 43.77 -13.53 19.32
C ARG A 122 44.82 -12.46 19.60
N LYS A 123 44.80 -11.90 20.80
CA LYS A 123 45.95 -11.19 21.41
C LYS A 123 46.32 -11.77 22.78
N THR A 124 45.95 -13.01 23.08
CA THR A 124 46.60 -13.77 24.14
C THR A 124 47.95 -14.25 23.60
N GLY A 125 48.99 -13.49 23.91
CA GLY A 125 50.36 -13.90 23.74
C GLY A 125 50.63 -15.19 24.52
N ARG A 126 50.46 -16.33 23.86
CA ARG A 126 51.29 -17.50 24.15
C ARG A 126 52.48 -17.41 23.21
N LYS A 127 53.64 -17.05 23.76
CA LYS A 127 54.92 -17.39 23.14
C LYS A 127 54.92 -18.90 22.96
N LEU A 128 54.78 -19.37 21.72
CA LEU A 128 55.17 -20.72 21.36
C LEU A 128 56.68 -20.77 21.52
N ASN A 129 57.14 -21.40 22.61
CA ASN A 129 58.54 -21.66 22.83
C ASN A 129 58.91 -22.84 21.91
N VAL A 130 59.55 -22.53 20.79
CA VAL A 130 60.17 -23.56 19.94
C VAL A 130 61.56 -23.78 20.51
N ASN A 131 61.70 -24.77 21.38
CA ASN A 131 62.99 -25.26 21.82
C ASN A 131 63.31 -26.57 21.08
N ALA A 132 64.55 -26.60 20.58
CA ALA A 132 65.30 -27.66 19.91
C ALA A 132 65.03 -27.82 18.40
#